data_AF-A0A084WFG9-F1
#
_entry.id   AF-A0A084WFG9-F1
#
_cell.length_a   1.000
_cell.length_b   1.000
_cell.length_c   1.000
_cell.angle_alpha   90.00
_cell.angle_beta   90.00
_cell.angle_gamma   90.00
#
_symmetry.space_group_name_H-M   'P 1'
#
loop_
_entity.id
_entity.type
_entity.pdbx_description
1 polymer ?
#
loop_
_entity_poly.entity_id
_entity_poly.type
_entity_poly.pdbx_seq_one_letter_code
_entity_poly.pdbx_strand_id
1 'polypeptide(L)'
;MSSIPKPECTAKLPSPALTVVASNTDESELNDDSTKHDGRKRSFPHERGIWASYVFVDCSDIDGLRSIQQECKSFLDAGTTIDFRLVDHLHLSLTKTFTIHHHNIASLVDNLQELLTVQKTFRLEYEGLEVYVNEERTRTFLGVRVAPASCDTLETLVTSLDECMEQYKLPKFYTQRSFHVSILWCLDDREEEIRAHLPALTDVFEQVYEEEYGEMNKPVRKLCFKCGNKTFYFQLA
;
A
#
# COMPACT_ATOMS: atom_id res chain seq x y z
N MET A 1 -25.97 15.39 -56.15
CA MET A 1 -24.71 15.54 -55.42
C MET A 1 -24.73 16.86 -54.69
N SER A 2 -24.87 16.85 -53.37
CA SER A 2 -24.01 17.63 -52.47
C SER A 2 -24.40 17.31 -51.04
N SER A 3 -23.38 16.93 -50.29
CA SER A 3 -23.44 16.20 -49.03
C SER A 3 -23.40 17.16 -47.84
N ILE A 4 -24.12 16.79 -46.79
CA ILE A 4 -24.14 17.45 -45.48
C ILE A 4 -22.78 17.23 -44.79
N PRO A 5 -22.13 18.26 -44.23
CA PRO A 5 -20.98 18.07 -43.36
C PRO A 5 -21.42 17.76 -41.92
N LYS A 6 -20.81 16.72 -41.34
CA LYS A 6 -20.90 16.38 -39.90
C LYS A 6 -20.07 17.37 -39.07
N PRO A 7 -20.43 17.65 -37.81
CA PRO A 7 -19.59 18.41 -36.90
C PRO A 7 -18.54 17.51 -36.25
N GLU A 8 -17.26 17.83 -36.46
CA GLU A 8 -16.18 17.51 -35.53
C GLU A 8 -15.86 18.78 -34.74
N CYS A 9 -15.91 18.71 -33.41
CA CYS A 9 -15.11 19.60 -32.58
C CYS A 9 -14.90 19.00 -31.19
N THR A 10 -13.71 18.43 -31.02
CA THR A 10 -13.01 18.26 -29.75
C THR A 10 -12.84 19.60 -29.03
N ALA A 11 -13.26 19.71 -27.75
CA ALA A 11 -12.51 20.43 -26.71
C ALA A 11 -13.21 20.40 -25.32
N LYS A 12 -12.49 19.80 -24.37
CA LYS A 12 -12.23 20.23 -22.98
C LYS A 12 -13.40 20.50 -22.02
N LEU A 13 -13.47 19.68 -20.97
CA LEU A 13 -14.06 20.04 -19.68
C LEU A 13 -13.00 20.69 -18.78
N PRO A 14 -13.38 21.67 -17.95
CA PRO A 14 -12.47 22.59 -17.29
C PRO A 14 -11.69 21.93 -16.15
N SER A 15 -10.37 22.12 -16.14
CA SER A 15 -9.57 21.97 -14.93
C SER A 15 -9.95 23.09 -13.94
N PRO A 16 -10.10 22.80 -12.64
CA PRO A 16 -10.10 23.85 -11.64
C PRO A 16 -8.71 24.51 -11.67
N ALA A 17 -8.65 25.71 -12.23
CA ALA A 17 -7.49 26.57 -12.13
C ALA A 17 -7.33 26.98 -10.67
N LEU A 18 -6.31 26.46 -10.00
CA LEU A 18 -5.81 27.03 -8.76
C LEU A 18 -4.79 28.10 -9.16
N THR A 19 -5.29 29.32 -9.37
CA THR A 19 -4.47 30.51 -9.55
C THR A 19 -3.83 30.84 -8.20
N VAL A 20 -2.54 30.55 -8.05
CA VAL A 20 -1.72 31.12 -6.98
C VAL A 20 -0.80 32.15 -7.63
N VAL A 21 -1.17 33.42 -7.51
CA VAL A 21 -0.25 34.53 -7.75
C VAL A 21 -0.17 35.34 -6.46
N ALA A 22 0.91 35.15 -5.73
CA ALA A 22 1.79 36.22 -5.24
C ALA A 22 2.93 35.60 -4.40
N SER A 23 4.10 35.52 -5.04
CA SER A 23 5.41 35.89 -4.48
C SER A 23 5.63 35.75 -2.97
N ASN A 24 6.35 34.71 -2.59
CA ASN A 24 7.67 34.86 -1.98
C ASN A 24 8.55 33.72 -2.47
N THR A 25 9.63 34.09 -3.14
CA THR A 25 10.75 33.24 -3.50
C THR A 25 11.37 32.73 -2.20
N ASP A 26 11.18 31.45 -1.89
CA ASP A 26 12.06 30.73 -0.98
C ASP A 26 12.47 29.41 -1.64
N GLU A 27 13.76 29.32 -1.91
CA GLU A 27 14.48 28.19 -2.48
C GLU A 27 14.40 26.97 -1.55
N SER A 28 13.35 26.16 -1.67
CA SER A 28 13.33 24.83 -1.06
C SER A 28 12.93 23.73 -2.03
N GLU A 29 13.45 23.79 -3.26
CA GLU A 29 13.75 22.56 -4.01
C GLU A 29 14.91 21.85 -3.30
N LEU A 30 14.62 21.27 -2.13
CA LEU A 30 15.52 20.34 -1.47
C LEU A 30 15.57 19.09 -2.36
N ASN A 31 16.64 18.97 -3.14
CA ASN A 31 17.03 17.77 -3.87
C ASN A 31 16.68 16.50 -3.08
N ASP A 32 15.65 15.77 -3.51
CA ASP A 32 15.30 14.46 -2.97
C ASP A 32 16.37 13.46 -3.40
N ASP A 33 17.38 13.30 -2.54
CA ASP A 33 18.50 12.39 -2.76
C ASP A 33 18.00 10.94 -2.66
N SER A 34 17.75 10.32 -3.81
CA SER A 34 17.20 8.97 -3.91
C SER A 34 18.08 7.92 -3.24
N THR A 35 19.38 8.19 -3.04
CA THR A 35 20.30 7.28 -2.32
C THR A 35 19.91 7.08 -0.85
N LYS A 36 19.20 8.04 -0.24
CA LYS A 36 18.66 7.93 1.13
C LYS A 36 17.42 7.05 1.23
N HIS A 37 16.92 6.58 0.11
CA HIS A 37 15.70 5.80 -0.02
C HIS A 37 15.92 4.55 -0.88
N ASP A 38 17.14 4.03 -0.95
CA ASP A 38 17.49 2.85 -1.76
C ASP A 38 17.09 3.02 -3.23
N GLY A 39 17.27 4.22 -3.77
CA GLY A 39 16.90 4.57 -5.15
C GLY A 39 15.42 4.86 -5.35
N ARG A 40 14.57 4.74 -4.31
CA ARG A 40 13.14 5.02 -4.41
C ARG A 40 12.90 6.50 -4.64
N LYS A 41 12.07 6.81 -5.65
CA LYS A 41 11.43 8.12 -5.78
C LYS A 41 10.28 8.23 -4.79
N ARG A 42 10.20 9.36 -4.07
CA ARG A 42 9.06 9.67 -3.20
C ARG A 42 7.85 10.07 -4.05
N SER A 43 6.67 9.57 -3.68
CA SER A 43 5.41 9.99 -4.31
C SER A 43 4.97 11.39 -3.84
N PHE A 44 5.42 11.83 -2.65
CA PHE A 44 5.09 13.14 -2.09
C PHE A 44 6.34 13.83 -1.52
N PRO A 45 6.62 15.10 -1.88
CA PRO A 45 7.68 15.88 -1.23
C PRO A 45 7.31 16.14 0.23
N HIS A 46 8.32 16.28 1.09
CA HIS A 46 8.06 16.66 2.48
C HIS A 46 7.77 18.16 2.57
N GLU A 47 6.58 18.52 3.02
CA GLU A 47 6.18 19.90 3.30
C GLU A 47 5.95 20.08 4.80
N ARG A 48 6.43 21.21 5.35
CA ARG A 48 6.32 21.47 6.79
C ARG A 48 4.84 21.53 7.20
N GLY A 49 4.46 20.64 8.11
CA GLY A 49 3.08 20.56 8.60
C GLY A 49 2.18 19.61 7.80
N ILE A 50 2.71 18.94 6.77
CA ILE A 50 2.03 17.89 6.01
C ILE A 50 2.78 16.57 6.21
N TRP A 51 2.04 15.51 6.57
CA TRP A 51 2.62 14.25 6.97
C TRP A 51 2.08 13.10 6.13
N ALA A 52 2.99 12.36 5.48
CA ALA A 52 2.65 11.12 4.78
C ALA A 52 2.22 10.05 5.79
N SER A 53 1.06 9.46 5.55
CA SER A 53 0.34 8.65 6.52
C SER A 53 -0.44 7.52 5.86
N TYR A 54 -0.64 6.43 6.60
CA TYR A 54 -1.45 5.28 6.16
C TYR A 54 -1.84 4.38 7.35
N VAL A 55 -2.95 3.65 7.20
CA VAL A 55 -3.45 2.67 8.17
C VAL A 55 -3.14 1.26 7.66
N PHE A 56 -2.69 0.37 8.55
CA PHE A 56 -2.27 -0.98 8.19
C PHE A 56 -2.41 -1.97 9.35
N VAL A 57 -2.36 -3.26 9.02
CA VAL A 57 -2.10 -4.36 9.98
C VAL A 57 -0.61 -4.66 9.96
N ASP A 58 0.02 -4.69 11.14
CA ASP A 58 1.43 -5.08 11.27
C ASP A 58 1.55 -6.60 11.19
N CYS A 59 2.34 -7.07 10.23
CA CYS A 59 2.58 -8.49 9.94
C CYS A 59 4.04 -8.86 10.20
N SER A 60 4.81 -8.00 10.86
CA SER A 60 6.25 -8.17 11.11
C SER A 60 6.56 -9.31 12.09
N ASP A 61 5.61 -9.69 12.93
CA ASP A 61 5.75 -10.75 13.96
C ASP A 61 5.24 -12.13 13.46
N ILE A 62 4.98 -12.24 12.15
CA ILE A 62 4.55 -13.50 11.52
C ILE A 62 5.77 -14.16 10.87
N ASP A 63 6.36 -15.12 11.58
CA ASP A 63 7.58 -15.81 11.16
C ASP A 63 7.42 -16.47 9.78
N GLY A 64 6.29 -17.11 9.49
CA GLY A 64 6.04 -17.73 8.19
C GLY A 64 6.06 -16.77 7.01
N LEU A 65 5.63 -15.50 7.20
CA LEU A 65 5.79 -14.50 6.14
C LEU A 65 7.26 -14.11 5.92
N ARG A 66 8.08 -14.14 6.98
CA ARG A 66 9.53 -13.93 6.87
C ARG A 66 10.22 -15.12 6.20
N SER A 67 9.81 -16.34 6.53
CA SER A 67 10.30 -17.55 5.85
C SER A 67 9.98 -17.52 4.36
N ILE A 68 8.72 -17.26 3.99
CA ILE A 68 8.30 -17.08 2.58
C ILE A 68 9.15 -15.98 1.90
N GLN A 69 9.35 -14.84 2.58
CA GLN A 69 10.16 -13.74 2.06
C GLN A 69 11.61 -14.18 1.75
N GLN A 70 12.28 -14.90 2.66
CA GLN A 70 13.66 -15.34 2.47
C GLN A 70 13.79 -16.41 1.38
N GLU A 71 12.88 -17.39 1.36
CA GLU A 71 12.88 -18.46 0.36
C GLU A 71 12.59 -17.91 -1.04
N CYS A 72 11.57 -17.05 -1.18
CA CYS A 72 11.28 -16.38 -2.45
C CYS A 72 12.47 -15.52 -2.92
N LYS A 73 13.15 -14.83 -2.00
CA LYS A 73 14.34 -14.04 -2.35
C LYS A 73 15.46 -14.93 -2.86
N SER A 74 15.76 -16.02 -2.14
CA SER A 74 16.82 -16.95 -2.52
C SER A 74 16.55 -17.57 -3.89
N PHE A 75 15.29 -17.91 -4.18
CA PHE A 75 14.86 -18.39 -5.49
C PHE A 75 15.09 -17.34 -6.59
N LEU A 76 14.66 -16.09 -6.37
CA LEU A 76 14.79 -15.01 -7.36
C LEU A 76 16.24 -14.58 -7.59
N ASP A 77 17.07 -14.55 -6.54
CA ASP A 77 18.50 -14.24 -6.64
C ASP A 77 19.26 -15.30 -7.48
N ALA A 78 18.83 -16.56 -7.42
CA ALA A 78 19.40 -17.64 -8.22
C ALA A 78 18.90 -17.64 -9.67
N GLY A 79 17.66 -17.21 -9.90
CA GLY A 79 16.99 -17.28 -11.20
C GLY A 79 17.03 -16.00 -12.03
N THR A 80 17.34 -14.85 -11.44
CA THR A 80 17.24 -13.54 -12.10
C THR A 80 18.45 -12.66 -11.79
N THR A 81 18.69 -11.66 -12.65
CA THR A 81 19.68 -10.61 -12.38
C THR A 81 19.06 -9.36 -11.73
N ILE A 82 17.79 -9.43 -11.35
CA ILE A 82 17.06 -8.30 -10.75
C ILE A 82 17.48 -8.18 -9.30
N ASP A 83 17.80 -6.96 -8.88
CA ASP A 83 18.13 -6.67 -7.49
C ASP A 83 16.86 -6.58 -6.63
N PHE A 84 16.37 -7.74 -6.17
CA PHE A 84 15.27 -7.80 -5.22
C PHE A 84 15.70 -7.45 -3.80
N ARG A 85 14.94 -6.55 -3.21
CA ARG A 85 15.10 -6.08 -1.84
C ARG A 85 14.01 -6.64 -0.95
N LEU A 86 14.39 -6.97 0.29
CA LEU A 86 13.46 -7.37 1.33
C LEU A 86 12.56 -6.17 1.70
N VAL A 87 11.31 -6.46 2.03
CA VAL A 87 10.45 -5.50 2.73
C VAL A 87 10.73 -5.61 4.22
N ASP A 88 11.34 -4.59 4.81
CA ASP A 88 11.76 -4.62 6.22
C ASP A 88 10.57 -4.72 7.20
N HIS A 89 9.50 -3.98 6.90
CA HIS A 89 8.30 -3.88 7.73
C HIS A 89 7.13 -4.49 6.98
N LEU A 90 6.87 -5.77 7.25
CA LEU A 90 5.76 -6.51 6.65
C LEU A 90 4.44 -5.95 7.17
N HIS A 91 3.57 -5.54 6.25
CA HIS A 91 2.27 -4.98 6.61
C HIS A 91 1.23 -5.24 5.52
N LEU A 92 -0.02 -5.29 5.94
CA LEU A 92 -1.19 -5.26 5.07
C LEU A 92 -1.79 -3.85 5.09
N SER A 93 -1.77 -3.16 3.95
CA SER A 93 -2.31 -1.80 3.84
C SER A 93 -3.83 -1.79 3.80
N LEU A 94 -4.45 -0.92 4.60
CA LEU A 94 -5.91 -0.71 4.67
C LEU A 94 -6.36 0.64 4.11
N THR A 95 -5.40 1.55 3.87
CA THR A 95 -5.62 2.81 3.16
C THR A 95 -4.52 3.00 2.11
N LYS A 96 -4.74 3.92 1.16
CA LYS A 96 -3.62 4.45 0.38
C LYS A 96 -2.68 5.22 1.29
N THR A 97 -1.46 5.48 0.81
CA THR A 97 -0.66 6.54 1.42
C THR A 97 -1.29 7.88 1.09
N PHE A 98 -1.57 8.69 2.11
CA PHE A 98 -2.14 10.02 1.98
C PHE A 98 -1.32 11.03 2.77
N THR A 99 -1.55 12.30 2.51
CA THR A 99 -0.96 13.41 3.26
C THR A 99 -2.02 14.06 4.14
N ILE A 100 -1.68 14.33 5.41
CA ILE A 100 -2.58 15.01 6.35
C ILE A 100 -1.88 16.20 6.99
N HIS A 101 -2.63 17.29 7.17
CA HIS A 101 -2.15 18.47 7.87
C HIS A 101 -2.06 18.23 9.38
N HIS A 102 -1.03 18.79 10.03
CA HIS A 102 -0.79 18.64 11.46
C HIS A 102 -2.01 18.91 12.34
N HIS A 103 -2.82 19.93 12.00
CA HIS A 103 -4.00 20.31 12.79
C HIS A 103 -5.12 19.26 12.76
N ASN A 104 -5.19 18.41 11.72
CA ASN A 104 -6.19 17.35 11.59
C ASN A 104 -5.73 16.01 12.20
N ILE A 105 -4.45 15.85 12.55
CA ILE A 105 -3.90 14.57 13.03
C ILE A 105 -4.62 14.11 14.31
N ALA A 106 -4.75 15.00 15.30
CA ALA A 106 -5.36 14.64 16.57
C ALA A 106 -6.81 14.16 16.40
N SER A 107 -7.63 14.94 15.69
CA SER A 107 -9.03 14.58 15.41
C SER A 107 -9.15 13.29 14.60
N LEU A 108 -8.27 13.05 13.62
CA LEU A 108 -8.28 11.79 12.87
C LEU A 108 -7.94 10.60 13.77
N VAL A 109 -6.94 10.74 14.66
CA VAL A 109 -6.56 9.70 15.60
C VAL A 109 -7.72 9.37 16.55
N ASP A 110 -8.40 10.38 17.07
CA ASP A 110 -9.58 10.20 17.94
C ASP A 110 -10.71 9.48 17.20
N ASN A 111 -11.04 9.91 15.97
CA ASN A 111 -12.07 9.25 15.16
C ASN A 111 -11.70 7.80 14.80
N LEU A 112 -10.44 7.53 14.47
CA LEU A 112 -9.96 6.18 14.22
C LEU A 112 -10.04 5.32 15.49
N GLN A 113 -9.73 5.88 16.66
CA GLN A 113 -9.84 5.17 17.94
C GLN A 113 -11.29 4.78 18.24
N GLU A 114 -12.24 5.70 18.06
CA GLU A 114 -13.67 5.42 18.23
C GLU A 114 -14.17 4.38 17.23
N LEU A 115 -13.74 4.49 15.97
CA LEU A 115 -14.16 3.57 14.91
C LEU A 115 -13.64 2.14 15.12
N LEU A 116 -12.39 2.01 15.56
CA LEU A 116 -11.67 0.74 15.58
C LEU A 116 -11.83 -0.04 16.88
N THR A 117 -12.08 0.63 18.01
CA THR A 117 -12.25 -0.06 19.31
C THR A 117 -13.50 -0.94 19.38
N VAL A 118 -14.49 -0.70 18.51
CA VAL A 118 -15.71 -1.50 18.41
C VAL A 118 -15.61 -2.62 17.37
N GLN A 119 -14.57 -2.61 16.53
CA GLN A 119 -14.35 -3.65 15.53
C GLN A 119 -13.82 -4.90 16.21
N LYS A 120 -14.37 -6.06 15.86
CA LYS A 120 -13.93 -7.34 16.42
C LYS A 120 -12.54 -7.71 15.91
N THR A 121 -11.78 -8.40 16.75
CA THR A 121 -10.61 -9.15 16.26
C THR A 121 -11.00 -10.14 15.16
N PHE A 122 -10.09 -10.37 14.22
CA PHE A 122 -10.31 -11.28 13.09
C PHE A 122 -9.04 -12.06 12.77
N ARG A 123 -9.13 -13.09 11.94
CA ARG A 123 -7.97 -13.85 11.46
C ARG A 123 -7.72 -13.55 9.98
N LEU A 124 -6.45 -13.48 9.63
CA LEU A 124 -6.00 -13.41 8.24
C LEU A 124 -5.52 -14.79 7.83
N GLU A 125 -6.09 -15.27 6.74
CA GLU A 125 -5.59 -16.42 6.00
C GLU A 125 -4.98 -15.94 4.69
N TYR A 126 -4.05 -16.72 4.13
CA TYR A 126 -3.32 -16.37 2.90
C TYR A 126 -3.52 -17.46 1.83
N GLU A 127 -3.52 -17.07 0.55
CA GLU A 127 -3.87 -17.99 -0.56
C GLU A 127 -2.85 -18.07 -1.69
N GLY A 128 -1.68 -17.42 -1.56
CA GLY A 128 -0.62 -17.52 -2.55
C GLY A 128 0.09 -16.20 -2.81
N LEU A 129 0.83 -16.15 -3.92
CA LEU A 129 1.62 -15.01 -4.33
C LEU A 129 1.00 -14.28 -5.52
N GLU A 130 1.31 -13.00 -5.64
CA GLU A 130 0.92 -12.14 -6.76
C GLU A 130 1.91 -11.01 -6.95
N VAL A 131 2.00 -10.51 -8.18
CA VAL A 131 2.86 -9.39 -8.55
C VAL A 131 2.06 -8.09 -8.57
N TYR A 132 2.59 -7.08 -7.89
CA TYR A 132 2.00 -5.76 -7.78
C TYR A 132 2.94 -4.69 -8.31
N VAL A 133 2.40 -3.71 -8.99
CA VAL A 133 3.15 -2.53 -9.47
C VAL A 133 2.53 -1.29 -8.84
N ASN A 134 3.35 -0.35 -8.36
CA ASN A 134 2.81 0.90 -7.84
C ASN A 134 2.15 1.73 -8.95
N GLU A 135 1.31 2.69 -8.57
CA GLU A 135 0.55 3.53 -9.53
C GLU A 135 1.47 4.25 -10.52
N GLU A 136 2.67 4.68 -10.09
CA GLU A 136 3.64 5.37 -10.94
C GLU A 136 4.49 4.43 -11.82
N ARG A 137 4.30 3.11 -11.72
CA ARG A 137 5.08 2.08 -12.43
C ARG A 137 6.61 2.23 -12.30
N THR A 138 7.05 2.56 -11.09
CA THR A 138 8.47 2.75 -10.75
C THR A 138 9.00 1.70 -9.78
N ARG A 139 8.12 0.84 -9.25
CA ARG A 139 8.44 -0.24 -8.33
C ARG A 139 7.52 -1.41 -8.57
N THR A 140 8.10 -2.60 -8.54
CA THR A 140 7.37 -3.86 -8.57
C THR A 140 7.55 -4.60 -7.26
N PHE A 141 6.51 -5.26 -6.79
CA PHE A 141 6.44 -5.95 -5.52
C PHE A 141 5.96 -7.39 -5.74
N LEU A 142 6.56 -8.32 -5.01
CA LEU A 142 5.98 -9.64 -4.79
C LEU A 142 5.19 -9.58 -3.48
N GLY A 143 3.92 -9.95 -3.52
CA GLY A 143 3.03 -9.91 -2.36
C GLY A 143 2.37 -11.25 -2.07
N VAL A 144 2.18 -11.55 -0.79
CA VAL A 144 1.37 -12.67 -0.32
C VAL A 144 -0.09 -12.21 -0.25
N ARG A 145 -0.97 -12.84 -1.03
CA ARG A 145 -2.40 -12.53 -1.10
C ARG A 145 -3.14 -13.07 0.10
N VAL A 146 -4.08 -12.26 0.60
CA VAL A 146 -5.05 -12.69 1.60
C VAL A 146 -6.09 -13.59 0.95
N ALA A 147 -6.45 -14.67 1.62
CA ALA A 147 -7.45 -15.61 1.17
C ALA A 147 -8.87 -14.99 1.16
N PRO A 148 -9.75 -15.37 0.22
CA PRO A 148 -11.13 -14.92 0.11
C PRO A 148 -11.92 -15.08 1.41
N ALA A 149 -11.62 -16.11 2.21
CA ALA A 149 -12.24 -16.34 3.50
C ALA A 149 -12.07 -15.16 4.50
N SER A 150 -11.00 -14.38 4.36
CA SER A 150 -10.73 -13.19 5.18
C SER A 150 -11.19 -11.88 4.52
N CYS A 151 -11.55 -11.89 3.23
CA CYS A 151 -11.85 -10.67 2.47
C CYS A 151 -13.09 -9.94 2.98
N ASP A 152 -14.20 -10.61 3.29
CA ASP A 152 -15.45 -9.92 3.72
C ASP A 152 -15.26 -9.05 4.98
N THR A 153 -14.41 -9.52 5.90
CA THR A 153 -14.08 -8.76 7.11
C THR A 153 -13.24 -7.53 6.77
N LEU A 154 -12.23 -7.69 5.91
CA LEU A 154 -11.40 -6.58 5.44
C LEU A 154 -12.19 -5.58 4.60
N GLU A 155 -13.09 -6.04 3.75
CA GLU A 155 -13.99 -5.21 2.94
C GLU A 155 -14.86 -4.31 3.82
N THR A 156 -15.45 -4.88 4.87
CA THR A 156 -16.25 -4.12 5.84
C THR A 156 -15.39 -3.08 6.56
N LEU A 157 -14.23 -3.49 7.06
CA LEU A 157 -13.28 -2.62 7.76
C LEU A 157 -12.77 -1.46 6.89
N VAL A 158 -12.35 -1.75 5.65
CA VAL A 158 -11.88 -0.73 4.72
C VAL A 158 -13.01 0.20 4.28
N THR A 159 -14.24 -0.29 4.15
CA THR A 159 -15.39 0.58 3.88
C THR A 159 -15.59 1.60 5.02
N SER A 160 -15.53 1.15 6.27
CA SER A 160 -15.58 2.05 7.43
C SER A 160 -14.40 3.03 7.48
N LEU A 161 -13.19 2.59 7.11
CA LEU A 161 -12.03 3.47 7.00
C LEU A 161 -12.20 4.50 5.87
N ASP A 162 -12.74 4.10 4.71
CA ASP A 162 -12.98 5.00 3.57
C ASP A 162 -13.98 6.10 3.93
N GLU A 163 -15.04 5.77 4.68
CA GLU A 163 -16.00 6.75 5.21
C GLU A 163 -15.33 7.73 6.18
N CYS A 164 -14.41 7.24 7.03
CA CYS A 164 -13.61 8.08 7.90
C CYS A 164 -12.68 9.01 7.09
N MET A 165 -11.96 8.47 6.10
CA MET A 165 -11.06 9.24 5.23
C MET A 165 -11.81 10.37 4.50
N GLU A 166 -13.03 10.09 4.02
CA GLU A 166 -13.85 11.05 3.28
C GLU A 166 -14.23 12.28 4.12
N GLN A 167 -14.46 12.13 5.44
CA GLN A 167 -14.73 13.25 6.35
C GLN A 167 -13.58 14.26 6.39
N TYR A 168 -12.35 13.80 6.17
CA TYR A 168 -11.14 14.61 6.12
C TYR A 168 -10.72 15.01 4.69
N LYS A 169 -11.53 14.68 3.68
CA LYS A 169 -11.23 14.85 2.25
C LYS A 169 -9.95 14.11 1.82
N LEU A 170 -9.67 12.98 2.48
CA LEU A 170 -8.55 12.10 2.17
C LEU A 170 -8.98 11.06 1.11
N PRO A 171 -8.04 10.50 0.34
CA PRO A 171 -8.37 9.49 -0.66
C PRO A 171 -8.91 8.21 -0.03
N LYS A 172 -9.93 7.64 -0.66
CA LYS A 172 -10.41 6.28 -0.40
C LYS A 172 -9.38 5.25 -0.87
N PHE A 173 -9.55 4.00 -0.43
CA PHE A 173 -8.78 2.87 -0.90
C PHE A 173 -9.03 2.58 -2.38
N TYR A 174 -8.31 1.60 -2.93
CA TYR A 174 -8.44 1.22 -4.34
C TYR A 174 -9.85 0.72 -4.67
N THR A 175 -10.41 1.13 -5.81
CA THR A 175 -11.74 0.69 -6.26
C THR A 175 -11.81 -0.84 -6.40
N GLN A 176 -10.78 -1.43 -7.00
CA GLN A 176 -10.59 -2.88 -6.98
C GLN A 176 -9.62 -3.21 -5.85
N ARG A 177 -10.18 -3.66 -4.73
CA ARG A 177 -9.42 -3.95 -3.52
C ARG A 177 -8.66 -5.26 -3.69
N SER A 178 -7.37 -5.23 -3.40
CA SER A 178 -6.52 -6.42 -3.35
C SER A 178 -5.71 -6.38 -2.07
N PHE A 179 -6.08 -7.23 -1.13
CA PHE A 179 -5.43 -7.33 0.17
C PHE A 179 -4.22 -8.25 0.09
N HIS A 180 -3.06 -7.71 0.43
CA HIS A 180 -1.80 -8.44 0.35
C HIS A 180 -0.77 -7.86 1.33
N VAL A 181 0.25 -8.67 1.63
CA VAL A 181 1.46 -8.26 2.32
C VAL A 181 2.61 -8.30 1.33
N SER A 182 3.19 -7.15 1.00
CA SER A 182 4.40 -7.10 0.17
C SER A 182 5.57 -7.70 0.94
N ILE A 183 6.25 -8.68 0.33
CA ILE A 183 7.41 -9.36 0.92
C ILE A 183 8.72 -8.96 0.23
N LEU A 184 8.72 -8.73 -1.08
CA LEU A 184 9.89 -8.29 -1.83
C LEU A 184 9.53 -7.11 -2.72
N TRP A 185 10.53 -6.32 -3.09
CA TRP A 185 10.37 -5.25 -4.06
C TRP A 185 11.63 -5.04 -4.90
N CYS A 186 11.46 -4.47 -6.10
CA CYS A 186 12.54 -4.03 -6.96
C CYS A 186 12.17 -2.71 -7.65
N LEU A 187 13.17 -2.07 -8.23
CA LEU A 187 12.99 -0.86 -9.03
C LEU A 187 12.44 -1.19 -10.42
N ASP A 188 11.75 -0.20 -10.97
CA ASP A 188 11.07 -0.25 -12.26
C ASP A 188 9.90 -1.24 -12.31
N ASP A 189 9.27 -1.24 -13.47
CA ASP A 189 8.22 -2.16 -13.85
C ASP A 189 8.83 -3.47 -14.38
N ARG A 190 8.77 -4.51 -13.54
CA ARG A 190 9.31 -5.86 -13.79
C ARG A 190 8.19 -6.90 -13.76
N GLU A 191 6.96 -6.46 -13.99
CA GLU A 191 5.76 -7.28 -13.81
C GLU A 191 5.80 -8.58 -14.61
N GLU A 192 6.02 -8.48 -15.93
CA GLU A 192 6.05 -9.64 -16.83
C GLU A 192 7.15 -10.64 -16.46
N GLU A 193 8.33 -10.13 -16.09
CA GLU A 193 9.51 -10.92 -15.75
C GLU A 193 9.25 -11.74 -14.47
N ILE A 194 8.68 -11.12 -13.44
CA ILE A 194 8.36 -11.81 -12.18
C ILE A 194 7.19 -12.77 -12.36
N ARG A 195 6.18 -12.39 -13.16
CA ARG A 195 5.04 -13.27 -13.47
C ARG A 195 5.48 -14.58 -14.12
N ALA A 196 6.57 -14.59 -14.88
CA ALA A 196 7.13 -15.83 -15.44
C ALA A 196 7.65 -16.81 -14.36
N HIS A 197 8.04 -16.30 -13.19
CA HIS A 197 8.52 -17.09 -12.06
C HIS A 197 7.43 -17.44 -11.04
N LEU A 198 6.23 -16.86 -11.15
CA LEU A 198 5.13 -17.09 -10.20
C LEU A 198 4.80 -18.57 -9.97
N PRO A 199 4.76 -19.47 -10.98
CA PRO A 199 4.45 -20.87 -10.71
C PRO A 199 5.42 -21.53 -9.71
N ALA A 200 6.73 -21.34 -9.91
CA ALA A 200 7.74 -21.89 -9.01
C ALA A 200 7.76 -21.19 -7.63
N LEU A 201 7.47 -19.88 -7.60
CA LEU A 201 7.32 -19.15 -6.35
C LEU A 201 6.08 -19.61 -5.57
N THR A 202 5.00 -19.98 -6.25
CA THR A 202 3.81 -20.55 -5.62
C THR A 202 4.13 -21.88 -4.96
N ASP A 203 4.94 -22.75 -5.58
CA ASP A 203 5.39 -24.00 -4.95
C ASP A 203 6.17 -23.72 -3.64
N VAL A 204 7.04 -22.69 -3.65
CA VAL A 204 7.76 -22.22 -2.44
C VAL A 204 6.79 -21.74 -1.37
N PHE A 205 5.78 -20.94 -1.76
CA PHE A 205 4.75 -20.48 -0.84
C PHE A 205 4.00 -21.65 -0.23
N GLU A 206 3.51 -22.59 -1.04
CA GLU A 206 2.71 -23.74 -0.58
C GLU A 206 3.48 -24.60 0.43
N GLN A 207 4.76 -24.87 0.15
CA GLN A 207 5.61 -25.63 1.05
C GLN A 207 5.76 -24.93 2.41
N VAL A 208 6.15 -23.66 2.43
CA VAL A 208 6.35 -22.92 3.69
C VAL A 208 5.02 -22.72 4.43
N TYR A 209 3.93 -22.47 3.70
CA TYR A 209 2.60 -22.26 4.26
C TYR A 209 2.07 -23.52 4.96
N GLU A 210 2.31 -24.70 4.40
CA GLU A 210 1.94 -25.98 5.02
C GLU A 210 2.78 -26.25 6.29
N GLU A 211 4.08 -26.00 6.24
CA GLU A 211 5.00 -26.19 7.37
C GLU A 211 4.70 -25.23 8.55
N GLU A 212 4.30 -23.99 8.25
CA GLU A 212 4.11 -22.91 9.24
C GLU A 212 2.65 -22.48 9.46
N TYR A 213 1.67 -23.28 9.04
CA TYR A 213 0.25 -22.90 9.03
C TYR A 213 -0.26 -22.30 10.36
N GLY A 214 0.16 -22.86 11.50
CA GLY A 214 -0.25 -22.39 12.82
C GLY A 214 0.26 -20.98 13.17
N GLU A 215 1.46 -20.64 12.73
CA GLU A 215 2.11 -19.34 13.00
C GLU A 215 1.67 -18.26 12.00
N MET A 216 1.22 -18.65 10.80
CA MET A 216 0.74 -17.73 9.79
C MET A 216 -0.64 -17.13 10.10
N ASN A 217 -1.54 -17.90 10.71
CA ASN A 217 -2.94 -17.52 10.87
C ASN A 217 -3.25 -16.89 12.23
N LYS A 218 -2.39 -15.98 12.69
CA LYS A 218 -2.53 -15.29 13.98
C LYS A 218 -3.72 -14.31 13.96
N PRO A 219 -4.47 -14.17 15.08
CA PRO A 219 -5.54 -13.19 15.15
C PRO A 219 -4.98 -11.77 15.11
N VAL A 220 -5.55 -10.94 14.24
CA VAL A 220 -5.34 -9.49 14.21
C VAL A 220 -6.09 -8.88 15.38
N ARG A 221 -5.30 -8.32 16.31
CA ARG A 221 -5.82 -7.67 17.52
C ARG A 221 -5.67 -6.17 17.52
N LYS A 222 -4.83 -5.63 16.64
CA LYS A 222 -4.52 -4.20 16.60
C LYS A 222 -4.33 -3.74 15.16
N LEU A 223 -4.70 -2.50 14.89
CA LEU A 223 -4.33 -1.77 13.69
C LEU A 223 -3.33 -0.67 14.03
N CYS A 224 -2.52 -0.30 13.05
CA CYS A 224 -1.52 0.75 13.17
C CYS A 224 -1.84 1.89 12.22
N PHE A 225 -1.63 3.12 12.68
CA PHE A 225 -1.64 4.31 11.82
C PHE A 225 -0.27 4.96 11.88
N LYS A 226 0.45 4.94 10.75
CA LYS A 226 1.71 5.66 10.61
C LYS A 226 1.41 7.06 10.13
N CYS A 227 1.99 8.06 10.79
CA CYS A 227 1.89 9.46 10.42
C CYS A 227 3.27 10.10 10.57
N GLY A 228 3.99 10.24 9.46
CA GLY A 228 5.39 10.68 9.49
C GLY A 228 6.28 9.74 10.29
N ASN A 229 6.88 10.27 11.36
CA ASN A 229 7.74 9.53 12.29
C ASN A 229 7.00 8.97 13.52
N LYS A 230 5.68 9.15 13.60
CA LYS A 230 4.84 8.63 14.69
C LYS A 230 4.03 7.44 14.21
N THR A 231 3.79 6.51 15.13
CA THR A 231 2.88 5.38 14.93
C THR A 231 1.88 5.36 16.07
N PHE A 232 0.60 5.30 15.73
CA PHE A 232 -0.51 5.13 16.66
C PHE A 232 -1.03 3.70 16.56
N TYR A 233 -1.50 3.15 17.68
CA TYR A 233 -1.94 1.76 17.78
C TYR A 233 -3.38 1.71 18.31
N PHE A 234 -4.25 0.99 17.60
CA PHE A 234 -5.66 0.87 17.93
C PHE A 234 -5.98 -0.59 18.26
N GLN A 235 -6.38 -0.86 19.49
CA GLN A 235 -6.78 -2.19 19.95
C GLN A 235 -8.21 -2.48 19.49
N LEU A 236 -8.40 -3.63 18.86
CA LEU A 236 -9.70 -4.17 18.47
C LEU A 236 -10.40 -4.86 19.66
N ALA A 237 -11.72 -5.00 19.57
CA ALA A 237 -12.60 -5.65 20.55
C ALA A 237 -12.45 -7.17 20.59
#